data_AF-Q2V325-F1
#
_entry.id   AF-Q2V325-F1
#
_cell.length_a   1.000
_cell.length_b   1.000
_cell.length_c   1.000
_cell.angle_alpha   90.00
_cell.angle_beta   90.00
_cell.angle_gamma   90.00
#
_symmetry.space_group_name_H-M   'P 1'
#
loop_
_entity.id
_entity.type
_entity.pdbx_description
1 polymer ?
#
loop_
_entity_poly.entity_id
_entity_poly.type
_entity_poly.pdbx_seq_one_letter_code
_entity_poly.pdbx_strand_id
1 'polypeptide(L)'
;MAGIANGVGLLISFMLICGGMPKGHALGTSPYCEKVLSRFAPPGNCLKKNGNALCKESCANEQFREGVCLHLPKPQSKLNCYCSVLKCP
;
A
#
# COMPACT_ATOMS: atom_id res chain seq x y z
N MET A 1 32.67 32.64 41.13
CA MET A 1 32.70 31.25 40.63
C MET A 1 31.55 31.06 39.66
N ALA A 2 31.89 30.79 38.41
CA ALA A 2 31.04 30.95 37.23
C ALA A 2 29.81 30.03 37.27
N GLY A 3 28.62 30.64 37.19
CA GLY A 3 27.36 29.94 37.07
C GLY A 3 27.26 29.25 35.71
N ILE A 4 27.42 27.93 35.72
CA ILE A 4 27.06 27.06 34.61
C ILE A 4 25.54 26.92 34.63
N ALA A 5 24.83 27.67 33.79
CA ALA A 5 23.38 27.51 33.63
C ALA A 5 22.91 27.88 32.22
N ASN A 6 23.64 27.46 31.19
CA ASN A 6 23.20 27.59 29.80
C ASN A 6 22.94 26.20 29.17
N GLY A 7 22.41 25.26 29.96
CA GLY A 7 22.07 23.90 29.53
C GLY A 7 20.74 23.78 28.78
N VAL A 8 19.96 24.85 28.65
CA VAL A 8 18.60 24.80 28.07
C VAL A 8 18.59 25.09 26.56
N GLY A 9 19.65 25.72 26.03
CA GLY A 9 19.73 26.06 24.60
C GLY A 9 20.00 24.88 23.66
N LEU A 10 20.55 23.77 24.17
CA LEU A 10 21.03 22.67 23.33
C LEU A 10 19.98 21.59 23.06
N LEU A 11 18.94 21.49 23.89
CA LEU A 11 17.86 20.50 23.72
C LEU A 11 16.84 20.88 22.64
N ILE A 12 16.64 22.19 22.42
CA ILE A 12 15.62 22.67 21.48
C ILE A 12 16.05 22.40 20.03
N SER A 13 17.35 22.47 19.73
CA SER A 13 17.89 22.22 18.40
C SER A 13 17.77 20.76 17.94
N PHE A 14 17.74 19.80 18.88
CA PHE A 14 17.67 18.38 18.52
C PHE A 14 16.26 17.93 18.10
N MET A 15 15.21 18.55 18.68
CA MET A 15 13.82 18.25 18.32
C MET A 15 13.46 18.69 16.88
N LEU A 16 14.08 19.75 16.36
CA LEU A 16 13.84 20.22 14.99
C LEU A 16 14.50 19.33 13.93
N ILE A 17 15.63 18.69 14.24
CA ILE A 17 16.34 17.82 13.29
C ILE A 17 15.78 16.39 13.31
N CYS A 18 15.29 15.92 14.47
CA CYS A 18 14.57 14.65 14.58
C CYS A 18 13.11 14.71 14.16
N GLY A 19 12.58 15.89 13.79
CA GLY A 19 11.36 16.05 13.01
C GLY A 19 11.53 15.53 11.57
N GLY A 20 12.33 14.47 11.41
CA GLY A 20 12.47 13.67 10.22
C GLY A 20 11.09 13.27 9.79
N MET A 21 10.57 14.05 8.85
CA MET A 21 9.46 13.69 8.00
C MET A 21 9.67 12.21 7.71
N PRO A 22 8.72 11.33 8.08
CA PRO A 22 8.84 9.96 7.64
C PRO A 22 9.16 10.05 6.16
N LYS A 23 10.18 9.30 5.75
CA LYS A 23 10.27 8.77 4.39
C LYS A 23 9.01 7.92 4.22
N GLY A 24 7.84 8.57 4.23
CA GLY A 24 6.70 8.16 3.51
C GLY A 24 7.29 8.06 2.14
N HIS A 25 7.52 6.83 1.75
CA HIS A 25 7.42 6.45 0.37
C HIS A 25 6.13 7.13 -0.08
N ALA A 26 6.25 8.36 -0.61
CA ALA A 26 5.42 8.81 -1.69
C ALA A 26 5.70 7.73 -2.72
N LEU A 27 5.01 6.60 -2.57
CA LEU A 27 4.65 5.69 -3.62
C LEU A 27 4.10 6.66 -4.62
N GLY A 28 4.98 7.08 -5.53
CA GLY A 28 4.66 8.09 -6.51
C GLY A 28 3.33 7.66 -7.04
N THR A 29 2.35 8.55 -6.94
CA THR A 29 1.02 8.34 -7.47
C THR A 29 1.22 8.25 -8.98
N SER A 30 1.77 7.13 -9.43
CA SER A 30 1.87 6.79 -10.82
C SER A 30 0.41 6.79 -11.23
N PRO A 31 0.01 7.64 -12.18
CA PRO A 31 -1.36 7.62 -12.67
C PRO A 31 -1.72 6.23 -13.19
N TYR A 32 -0.69 5.43 -13.52
CA TYR A 32 -0.79 4.01 -13.78
C TYR A 32 -0.84 3.24 -12.46
N CYS A 33 -2.06 2.97 -12.01
CA CYS A 33 -2.28 1.87 -11.10
C CYS A 33 -1.94 0.56 -11.81
N GLU A 34 -0.76 0.04 -11.53
CA GLU A 34 -0.38 -1.28 -12.00
C GLU A 34 -1.20 -2.32 -11.24
N LYS A 35 -2.10 -2.99 -11.95
CA LYS A 35 -2.90 -4.10 -11.46
C LYS A 35 -2.25 -5.38 -11.97
N VAL A 36 -1.69 -6.17 -11.06
CA VAL A 36 -1.04 -7.45 -11.39
C VAL A 36 -1.99 -8.61 -11.11
N LEU A 37 -1.92 -9.68 -11.89
CA LEU A 37 -2.70 -10.88 -11.63
C LEU A 37 -2.22 -11.52 -10.31
N SER A 38 -3.15 -11.80 -9.39
CA SER A 38 -2.86 -12.53 -8.16
C SER A 38 -2.34 -13.93 -8.48
N ARG A 39 -1.22 -14.33 -7.87
CA ARG A 39 -0.67 -15.69 -8.05
C ARG A 39 -1.32 -16.71 -7.13
N PHE A 40 -1.87 -16.26 -6.01
CA PHE A 40 -2.39 -17.14 -4.96
C PHE A 40 -3.91 -17.14 -4.87
N ALA A 41 -4.62 -16.23 -5.54
CA ALA A 41 -6.07 -16.27 -5.56
C ALA A 41 -6.57 -17.55 -6.27
N PRO A 42 -7.29 -18.43 -5.56
CA PRO A 42 -7.89 -19.62 -6.16
C PRO A 42 -8.76 -19.29 -7.37
N PRO A 43 -8.69 -20.09 -8.45
CA PRO A 43 -9.60 -19.93 -9.58
C PRO A 43 -11.04 -20.05 -9.09
N GLY A 44 -11.87 -19.07 -9.42
CA GLY A 44 -13.28 -19.03 -9.01
C GLY A 44 -13.57 -18.30 -7.70
N ASN A 45 -12.57 -17.81 -6.94
CA ASN A 45 -12.86 -16.92 -5.80
C ASN A 45 -13.66 -15.70 -6.25
N CYS A 46 -13.34 -15.15 -7.42
CA CYS A 46 -14.08 -14.06 -8.00
C CYS A 46 -15.51 -14.41 -8.45
N LEU A 47 -15.83 -15.68 -8.66
CA LEU A 47 -17.19 -16.13 -9.00
C LEU A 47 -18.12 -16.20 -7.79
N LYS A 48 -17.59 -16.08 -6.57
CA LYS A 48 -18.37 -16.04 -5.34
C LYS A 48 -18.96 -14.65 -5.12
N LYS A 49 -20.08 -14.57 -4.40
CA LYS A 49 -20.75 -13.29 -4.06
C LYS A 49 -19.81 -12.30 -3.34
N ASN A 50 -18.87 -12.81 -2.53
CA ASN A 50 -17.86 -12.04 -1.82
C ASN A 50 -16.49 -12.06 -2.54
N GLY A 51 -16.46 -12.27 -3.85
CA GLY A 51 -15.22 -12.48 -4.61
C GLY A 51 -14.20 -11.36 -4.48
N ASN A 52 -14.63 -10.10 -4.46
CA ASN A 52 -13.73 -8.96 -4.23
C ASN A 52 -13.07 -9.00 -2.84
N ALA A 53 -13.81 -9.38 -1.80
CA ALA A 53 -13.25 -9.49 -0.45
C ALA A 53 -12.23 -10.64 -0.37
N LEU A 54 -12.54 -11.78 -0.97
CA LEU A 54 -11.62 -12.93 -1.05
C LEU A 54 -10.37 -12.60 -1.89
N CYS A 55 -10.55 -11.85 -2.98
CA CYS A 55 -9.45 -11.37 -3.80
C CYS A 55 -8.56 -10.41 -3.01
N LYS A 56 -9.15 -9.45 -2.29
CA LYS A 56 -8.42 -8.54 -1.41
C LYS A 56 -7.64 -9.28 -0.32
N GLU A 57 -8.24 -10.29 0.30
CA GLU A 57 -7.53 -11.15 1.28
C GLU A 57 -6.36 -11.90 0.63
N SER A 58 -6.55 -12.45 -0.58
CA SER A 58 -5.49 -13.13 -1.33
C SER A 58 -4.34 -12.16 -1.66
N CYS A 59 -4.68 -10.96 -2.12
CA CYS A 59 -3.71 -9.90 -2.42
C CYS A 59 -2.99 -9.38 -1.17
N ALA A 60 -3.66 -9.32 -0.03
CA ALA A 60 -3.03 -8.95 1.24
C ALA A 60 -1.94 -9.97 1.65
N ASN A 61 -2.18 -11.27 1.40
CA ASN A 61 -1.17 -12.31 1.60
C ASN A 61 0.01 -12.17 0.62
N GLU A 62 -0.19 -11.54 -0.54
CA GLU A 62 0.84 -11.20 -1.52
C GLU A 62 1.53 -9.84 -1.27
N GLN A 63 1.31 -9.21 -0.11
CA GLN A 63 1.84 -7.88 0.24
C GLN A 63 1.28 -6.72 -0.59
N PHE A 64 0.15 -6.92 -1.28
CA PHE A 64 -0.59 -5.85 -1.93
C PHE A 64 -1.65 -5.29 -0.97
N ARG A 65 -1.97 -3.99 -1.10
CA ARG A 65 -2.96 -3.35 -0.21
C ARG A 65 -4.38 -3.61 -0.65
N GLU A 66 -4.59 -3.77 -1.95
CA GLU A 66 -5.92 -3.89 -2.55
C GLU A 66 -5.96 -5.06 -3.53
N GLY A 67 -7.16 -5.62 -3.68
CA GLY A 67 -7.46 -6.68 -4.62
C GLY A 67 -8.86 -6.51 -5.17
N VAL A 68 -9.03 -6.70 -6.48
CA VAL A 68 -10.32 -6.58 -7.16
C VAL A 68 -10.46 -7.65 -8.24
N CYS A 69 -11.67 -8.16 -8.38
CA CYS A 69 -12.03 -9.07 -9.44
C CYS A 69 -12.36 -8.28 -10.72
N LEU A 70 -11.62 -8.52 -11.79
CA LEU A 70 -11.80 -7.84 -13.07
C LEU A 70 -11.96 -8.86 -14.19
N HIS A 71 -12.87 -8.56 -15.12
CA HIS A 71 -12.89 -9.20 -16.42
C HIS A 71 -11.84 -8.51 -17.28
N LEU A 72 -10.84 -9.26 -17.73
CA LEU A 72 -9.98 -8.73 -18.79
C LEU A 72 -10.76 -8.66 -20.11
N PRO A 73 -10.43 -7.68 -20.97
CA PRO A 73 -10.92 -7.68 -22.34
C PRO A 73 -10.56 -9.00 -23.03
N LYS A 74 -11.39 -9.39 -23.99
CA LYS A 74 -11.30 -10.63 -24.78
C LYS A 74 -9.86 -10.87 -25.30
N PRO A 75 -9.43 -12.13 -25.46
CA PRO A 75 -10.25 -13.35 -25.52
C PRO A 75 -10.59 -13.98 -24.16
N GLN A 76 -9.96 -13.52 -23.08
CA GLN A 76 -10.14 -14.10 -21.75
C GLN A 76 -11.14 -13.29 -20.94
N SER A 77 -12.44 -13.46 -21.22
CA SER A 77 -13.52 -12.93 -20.36
C SER A 77 -13.64 -13.69 -19.03
N LYS A 78 -12.50 -14.16 -18.50
CA LYS A 78 -12.42 -14.84 -17.22
C LYS A 78 -12.28 -13.77 -16.14
N LEU A 79 -13.16 -13.83 -15.16
CA LEU A 79 -13.11 -12.96 -14.00
C LEU A 79 -11.97 -13.44 -13.09
N ASN A 80 -10.89 -12.66 -13.06
CA ASN A 80 -9.68 -12.98 -12.32
C ASN A 80 -9.41 -11.94 -11.22
N CYS A 81 -8.65 -12.34 -10.21
CA CYS A 81 -8.25 -11.45 -9.12
C CYS A 81 -6.99 -10.67 -9.49
N TYR A 82 -7.06 -9.35 -9.37
CA TYR A 82 -5.94 -8.44 -9.61
C TYR A 82 -5.58 -7.70 -8.34
N CYS A 83 -4.29 -7.65 -8.03
CA CYS A 83 -3.74 -6.98 -6.87
C CYS A 83 -3.09 -5.66 -7.25
N SER A 84 -3.15 -4.69 -6.33
CA SER A 84 -2.50 -3.40 -6.48
C SER A 84 -1.95 -2.90 -5.15
N VAL A 85 -0.82 -2.20 -5.22
CA VAL A 85 -0.15 -1.62 -4.04
C VAL A 85 -0.93 -0.42 -3.46
N LEU A 86 -1.81 0.17 -4.26
CA LEU A 86 -2.58 1.37 -3.95
C LEU A 86 -4.07 1.10 -4.17
N LYS A 87 -4.92 1.93 -3.56
CA LYS A 87 -6.35 1.96 -3.88
C LYS A 87 -6.52 2.58 -5.25
N CYS A 88 -7.04 1.78 -6.16
CA CYS A 88 -7.25 2.17 -7.53
C CYS A 88 -8.75 2.21 -7.81
N PRO A 89 -9.28 3.34 -8.29
CA PRO A 89 -10.63 3.37 -8.84
C PRO A 89 -10.73 2.44 -10.07
#